data_AF-W7F7G0-F1
#
_entry.id   AF-W7F7G0-F1
#
_cell.length_a   1.000
_cell.length_b   1.000
_cell.length_c   1.000
_cell.angle_alpha   90.00
_cell.angle_beta   90.00
_cell.angle_gamma   90.00
#
_symmetry.space_group_name_H-M   'P 1'
#
loop_
_entity.id
_entity.type
_entity.pdbx_description
1 polymer ?
#
loop_
_entity_poly.entity_id
_entity_poly.type
_entity_poly.pdbx_seq_one_letter_code
_entity_poly.pdbx_strand_id
1 'polypeptide(L)'
;MCVKQKGIFNDKTSEIEELTYEVKQTITDVTNELDLLVQYSCNLNISNPQSKTHIDNIISSLKNRLFDFTKKFKDVLQIRSEHIKKQVNRRKMYSYTSNEATFNNDNYKFTPLGDIDIER
;
A
#
# COMPACT_ATOMS: atom_id res chain seq x y z
N MET A 1 -5.15 -40.30 -14.90
CA MET A 1 -3.82 -39.66 -14.87
C MET A 1 -4.04 -38.17 -14.81
N CYS A 2 -3.60 -37.52 -13.72
CA CYS A 2 -3.98 -36.16 -13.36
C CYS A 2 -3.72 -35.17 -14.49
N VAL A 3 -4.76 -34.44 -14.88
CA VAL A 3 -4.64 -33.31 -15.79
C VAL A 3 -3.78 -32.27 -15.08
N LYS A 4 -2.55 -32.08 -15.54
CA LYS A 4 -1.70 -30.96 -15.15
C LYS A 4 -2.29 -29.68 -15.76
N GLN A 5 -3.38 -29.19 -15.18
CA GLN A 5 -3.77 -27.80 -15.35
C GLN A 5 -2.78 -26.98 -14.55
N LYS A 6 -1.67 -26.63 -15.21
CA LYS A 6 -0.77 -25.55 -14.80
C LYS A 6 -1.54 -24.25 -15.02
N GLY A 7 -2.58 -24.08 -14.21
CA GLY A 7 -3.45 -22.92 -14.23
C GLY A 7 -2.60 -21.72 -13.84
N ILE A 8 -2.49 -20.79 -14.77
CA ILE A 8 -2.24 -19.35 -14.60
C ILE A 8 -3.18 -18.67 -13.58
N PHE A 9 -3.87 -19.45 -12.73
CA PHE A 9 -4.96 -19.14 -11.82
C PHE A 9 -4.56 -19.26 -10.35
N ASN A 10 -3.27 -19.11 -10.02
CA ASN A 10 -2.93 -18.68 -8.67
C ASN A 10 -2.96 -17.16 -8.67
N ASP A 11 -4.16 -16.61 -8.64
CA ASP A 11 -4.42 -15.17 -8.68
C ASP A 11 -4.01 -14.51 -7.36
N LYS A 12 -2.70 -14.50 -7.10
CA LYS A 12 -2.10 -13.74 -6.00
C LYS A 12 -2.35 -12.24 -6.18
N THR A 13 -2.85 -11.78 -7.32
CA THR A 13 -3.12 -10.36 -7.54
C THR A 13 -4.26 -9.91 -6.64
N SER A 14 -5.37 -10.65 -6.61
CA SER A 14 -6.50 -10.35 -5.73
C SER A 14 -6.12 -10.41 -4.24
N GLU A 15 -5.35 -11.41 -3.82
CA GLU A 15 -4.85 -11.52 -2.43
C GLU A 15 -3.89 -10.36 -2.08
N ILE A 16 -3.00 -9.99 -3.00
CA ILE A 16 -2.10 -8.85 -2.80
C ILE A 16 -2.89 -7.53 -2.75
N GLU A 17 -3.96 -7.39 -3.53
CA GLU A 17 -4.84 -6.21 -3.50
C GLU A 17 -5.60 -6.10 -2.18
N GLU A 18 -6.13 -7.21 -1.67
CA GLU A 18 -6.78 -7.27 -0.35
C GLU A 18 -5.80 -6.89 0.77
N LEU A 19 -4.62 -7.52 0.82
CA LEU A 19 -3.57 -7.19 1.79
C LEU A 19 -3.11 -5.73 1.65
N THR A 20 -3.04 -5.20 0.43
CA THR A 20 -2.75 -3.79 0.19
C THR A 20 -3.82 -2.89 0.79
N TYR A 21 -5.08 -3.27 0.67
CA TYR A 21 -6.20 -2.52 1.24
C TYR A 21 -6.18 -2.55 2.78
N GLU A 22 -5.94 -3.71 3.40
CA GLU A 22 -5.80 -3.84 4.86
C GLU A 22 -4.69 -2.94 5.42
N VAL A 23 -3.52 -2.93 4.76
CA VAL A 23 -2.39 -2.08 5.18
C VAL A 23 -2.72 -0.60 5.01
N LYS A 24 -3.42 -0.21 3.93
CA LYS A 24 -3.91 1.17 3.75
C LYS A 24 -4.85 1.57 4.89
N GLN A 25 -5.83 0.73 5.20
CA GLN A 25 -6.80 1.00 6.27
C GLN A 25 -6.09 1.17 7.60
N THR A 26 -5.14 0.28 7.92
CA THR A 26 -4.34 0.36 9.15
C THR A 26 -3.55 1.67 9.24
N ILE A 27 -2.93 2.13 8.14
CA ILE A 27 -2.24 3.42 8.11
C ILE A 27 -3.20 4.58 8.39
N THR A 28 -4.40 4.55 7.78
CA THR A 28 -5.45 5.55 8.02
C THR A 28 -5.92 5.54 9.47
N ASP A 29 -6.16 4.37 10.05
CA ASP A 29 -6.61 4.23 11.44
C ASP A 29 -5.58 4.77 12.42
N VAL A 30 -4.29 4.41 12.26
CA VAL A 30 -3.20 4.92 13.10
C VAL A 30 -3.02 6.44 12.93
N THR A 31 -3.23 6.97 11.72
CA THR A 31 -3.20 8.43 11.49
C THR A 31 -4.30 9.12 12.29
N ASN A 32 -5.53 8.59 12.24
CA ASN A 32 -6.67 9.12 13.00
C ASN A 32 -6.42 9.04 14.52
N GLU A 33 -5.87 7.93 15.00
CA GLU A 33 -5.51 7.78 16.42
C GLU A 33 -4.44 8.80 16.86
N LEU A 34 -3.44 9.06 16.01
CA LEU A 34 -2.43 10.09 16.30
C LEU A 34 -3.03 11.49 16.32
N ASP A 35 -3.98 11.80 15.44
CA ASP A 35 -4.66 13.10 15.46
C ASP A 35 -5.54 13.27 16.70
N LEU A 36 -6.19 12.19 17.17
CA LEU A 36 -6.90 12.19 18.45
C LEU A 36 -5.92 12.39 19.63
N LEU A 37 -4.74 11.75 19.59
CA LEU A 37 -3.71 11.92 20.60
C LEU A 37 -3.17 13.36 20.65
N VAL A 38 -2.96 13.99 19.49
CA VAL A 38 -2.58 15.40 19.38
C VAL A 38 -3.64 16.30 20.01
N GLN A 39 -4.91 16.10 19.67
CA GLN A 39 -6.02 16.87 20.23
C GLN A 39 -6.10 16.67 21.75
N TYR A 40 -5.95 15.43 22.23
CA TYR A 40 -5.91 15.14 23.65
C TYR A 40 -4.77 15.90 24.36
N SER A 41 -3.56 15.86 23.80
CA SER A 41 -2.41 16.62 24.33
C SER A 41 -2.69 18.12 24.41
N CYS A 42 -3.31 18.71 23.39
CA CYS A 42 -3.69 20.13 23.39
C CYS A 42 -4.73 20.47 24.46
N ASN A 43 -5.65 19.55 24.77
CA ASN A 43 -6.68 19.73 25.78
C ASN A 43 -6.17 19.49 27.21
N LEU A 44 -5.03 18.81 27.38
CA LEU A 44 -4.38 18.69 28.69
C LEU A 44 -3.80 20.05 29.10
N ASN A 45 -4.32 20.62 30.18
CA ASN A 45 -3.76 21.83 30.77
C ASN A 45 -2.48 21.49 31.57
N ILE A 46 -1.42 21.11 30.85
CA ILE A 46 -0.14 20.70 31.43
C ILE A 46 0.57 21.95 31.96
N SER A 47 0.59 22.10 33.28
CA SER A 47 1.22 23.24 33.93
C SER A 47 2.76 23.23 33.85
N ASN A 48 3.38 22.07 33.61
CA ASN A 48 4.84 21.95 33.49
C ASN A 48 5.29 22.03 32.01
N PRO A 49 6.06 23.06 31.60
CA PRO A 49 6.53 23.20 30.22
C PRO A 49 7.41 22.03 29.76
N GLN A 50 8.22 21.44 30.64
CA GLN A 50 9.08 20.31 30.28
C GLN A 50 8.25 19.07 29.92
N SER A 51 7.17 18.82 30.65
CA SER A 51 6.26 17.69 30.38
C SER A 51 5.51 17.88 29.07
N LYS A 52 5.10 19.11 28.75
CA LYS A 52 4.50 19.44 27.46
C LYS A 52 5.45 19.17 26.30
N THR A 53 6.68 19.70 26.35
CA THR A 53 7.69 19.45 25.32
C THR A 53 8.01 17.96 25.16
N HIS A 54 8.07 17.21 26.26
CA HIS A 54 8.29 15.77 26.20
C HIS A 54 7.15 15.04 25.46
N ILE A 55 5.89 15.40 25.73
CA ILE A 55 4.72 14.81 25.05
C ILE A 55 4.72 15.18 23.56
N ASP A 56 5.01 16.45 23.22
CA ASP A 56 5.12 16.90 21.83
C ASP A 56 6.21 16.14 21.06
N ASN A 57 7.36 15.87 21.70
CA ASN A 57 8.43 15.08 21.12
C ASN A 57 8.04 13.62 20.87
N ILE A 58 7.28 12.99 21.79
CA ILE A 58 6.76 11.64 21.60
C ILE A 58 5.82 11.60 20.39
N ILE A 59 4.88 12.54 20.32
CA ILE A 59 3.93 12.64 19.22
C ILE A 59 4.67 12.83 17.88
N SER A 60 5.65 13.73 17.85
CA SER A 60 6.50 13.96 16.67
C SER A 60 7.26 12.69 16.26
N SER A 61 7.83 11.96 17.20
CA SER A 61 8.50 10.69 16.94
C SER A 61 7.56 9.64 16.34
N LEU A 62 6.34 9.53 16.88
CA LEU A 62 5.32 8.61 16.36
C LEU A 62 4.89 8.99 14.94
N LYS A 63 4.66 10.29 14.68
CA LYS A 63 4.35 10.82 13.34
C LYS A 63 5.45 10.51 12.33
N ASN A 64 6.71 10.77 12.68
CA ASN A 64 7.85 10.48 11.81
C ASN A 64 7.94 8.99 11.47
N ARG A 65 7.70 8.12 12.45
CA ARG A 65 7.75 6.67 12.26
C ARG A 65 6.61 6.16 11.37
N LEU A 66 5.41 6.73 11.50
CA LEU A 66 4.26 6.45 10.62
C LEU A 66 4.53 6.93 9.19
N PHE A 67 5.12 8.11 9.04
CA PHE A 67 5.53 8.65 7.76
C PHE A 67 6.56 7.75 7.06
N ASP A 68 7.60 7.32 7.78
CA ASP A 68 8.61 6.39 7.26
C ASP A 68 8.00 5.05 6.84
N PHE A 69 7.06 4.52 7.63
CA PHE A 69 6.35 3.29 7.28
C PHE A 69 5.51 3.47 6.01
N THR A 70 4.75 4.57 5.92
CA THR A 70 3.96 4.92 4.73
C THR A 70 4.84 5.03 3.49
N LYS A 71 5.99 5.70 3.60
CA LYS A 71 6.94 5.85 2.49
C LYS A 71 7.42 4.48 1.99
N LYS A 72 7.86 3.61 2.91
CA LYS A 72 8.26 2.23 2.56
C LYS A 72 7.13 1.45 1.90
N PHE A 73 5.91 1.63 2.37
CA PHE A 73 4.75 0.98 1.78
C PHE A 73 4.50 1.46 0.34
N LYS A 74 4.59 2.77 0.09
CA LYS A 74 4.54 3.35 -1.27
C LYS A 74 5.62 2.76 -2.18
N ASP A 75 6.86 2.64 -1.70
CA ASP A 75 7.97 2.06 -2.47
C ASP A 75 7.69 0.59 -2.87
N VAL A 76 7.15 -0.22 -1.95
CA VAL A 76 6.77 -1.62 -2.23
C VAL A 76 5.67 -1.70 -3.28
N LEU A 77 4.66 -0.83 -3.20
CA LEU A 77 3.59 -0.76 -4.21
C LEU A 77 4.11 -0.34 -5.57
N GLN A 78 5.08 0.58 -5.62
CA GLN A 78 5.75 0.95 -6.86
C GLN A 78 6.50 -0.23 -7.47
N ILE A 79 7.27 -0.99 -6.68
CA ILE A 79 7.96 -2.20 -7.15
C ILE A 79 6.95 -3.19 -7.75
N ARG A 80 5.80 -3.39 -7.08
CA ARG A 80 4.72 -4.26 -7.58
C ARG A 80 4.18 -3.77 -8.92
N SER A 81 3.93 -2.47 -9.05
CA SER A 81 3.49 -1.82 -10.30
C SER A 81 4.50 -2.04 -11.44
N GLU A 82 5.79 -1.84 -11.18
CA GLU A 82 6.85 -2.10 -12.15
C GLU A 82 6.94 -3.57 -12.56
N HIS A 83 6.80 -4.50 -11.60
CA HIS A 83 6.77 -5.93 -11.87
C HIS A 83 5.59 -6.32 -12.78
N ILE A 84 4.39 -5.78 -12.52
CA ILE A 84 3.20 -6.00 -13.37
C ILE A 84 3.46 -5.46 -14.78
N LYS A 85 3.97 -4.23 -14.91
CA LYS A 85 4.32 -3.63 -16.21
C LYS A 85 5.29 -4.50 -17.00
N LYS A 86 6.37 -4.98 -16.37
CA LYS A 86 7.35 -5.89 -16.99
C LYS A 86 6.71 -7.21 -17.42
N GLN A 87 5.80 -7.77 -16.61
CA GLN A 87 5.08 -9.01 -16.93
C GLN A 87 4.14 -8.83 -18.14
N VAL A 88 3.43 -7.71 -18.21
CA VAL A 88 2.58 -7.36 -19.36
C VAL A 88 3.42 -7.16 -20.62
N ASN A 89 4.54 -6.41 -20.54
CA ASN A 89 5.42 -6.18 -21.69
C ASN A 89 6.01 -7.48 -22.25
N ARG A 90 6.49 -8.38 -21.38
CA ARG A 90 6.96 -9.70 -21.79
C ARG A 90 5.86 -10.48 -22.50
N ARG A 91 4.64 -10.52 -21.95
CA ARG A 91 3.51 -11.20 -22.60
C ARG A 91 3.22 -10.64 -23.99
N LYS A 92 3.25 -9.32 -24.17
CA LYS A 92 3.08 -8.67 -25.49
C LYS A 92 4.15 -9.08 -26.49
N MET A 93 5.41 -9.19 -26.06
CA MET A 93 6.52 -9.58 -26.95
C MET A 93 6.42 -11.03 -27.44
N TYR A 94 5.86 -11.93 -26.63
CA TYR A 94 5.70 -13.35 -27.00
C TYR A 94 4.30 -13.71 -27.51
N SER A 95 3.30 -12.81 -27.42
CA SER A 95 1.96 -13.05 -27.95
C SER A 95 1.86 -12.94 -29.46
N TYR A 96 2.86 -12.35 -30.14
CA TYR A 96 2.90 -12.25 -31.60
C TYR A 96 3.27 -13.57 -32.31
N THR A 97 3.68 -14.62 -31.59
CA THR A 97 4.12 -15.90 -32.20
C THR A 97 3.16 -17.07 -31.99
N SER A 98 2.02 -16.86 -31.33
CA SER A 98 1.01 -17.91 -31.09
C SER A 98 -0.33 -17.45 -31.62
N ASN A 99 -0.87 -18.20 -32.61
CA ASN A 99 -2.11 -17.93 -33.32
C ASN A 99 -3.25 -17.38 -32.43
N GLU A 100 -3.87 -16.32 -32.94
CA GLU A 100 -4.97 -15.54 -32.38
C GLU A 100 -6.23 -16.38 -32.08
N ALA A 101 -6.32 -17.05 -30.93
CA ALA A 101 -7.62 -17.65 -30.55
C ALA A 101 -7.88 -17.95 -29.07
N THR A 102 -7.16 -17.42 -28.04
CA THR A 102 -7.59 -17.71 -26.64
C THR A 102 -7.06 -16.83 -25.49
N PHE A 103 -6.71 -15.55 -25.65
CA PHE A 103 -6.09 -14.82 -24.52
C PHE A 103 -6.61 -13.40 -24.28
N ASN A 104 -7.94 -13.27 -24.11
CA ASN A 104 -8.50 -12.13 -23.40
C ASN A 104 -8.48 -12.44 -21.89
N ASN A 105 -7.54 -11.83 -21.17
CA ASN A 105 -7.53 -11.88 -19.72
C ASN A 105 -7.51 -10.45 -19.17
N ASP A 106 -8.71 -9.92 -18.94
CA ASP A 106 -8.98 -8.61 -18.35
C ASP A 106 -8.50 -8.47 -16.89
N ASN A 107 -7.91 -9.52 -16.29
CA ASN A 107 -7.45 -9.54 -14.89
C ASN A 107 -6.15 -8.73 -14.65
N TYR A 108 -5.64 -8.00 -15.65
CA TYR A 108 -4.50 -7.11 -15.48
C TYR A 108 -4.85 -5.66 -15.83
N LYS A 109 -6.11 -5.27 -15.62
CA LYS A 109 -6.52 -3.87 -15.73
C LYS A 109 -5.76 -3.07 -14.67
N PHE A 110 -4.65 -2.48 -15.10
CA PHE A 110 -3.85 -1.57 -14.31
C PHE A 110 -4.76 -0.42 -13.84
N THR A 111 -5.21 -0.48 -12.59
CA THR A 111 -5.72 0.68 -11.88
C THR A 111 -4.50 1.38 -11.29
N PRO A 112 -4.14 2.59 -11.77
CA PRO A 112 -3.17 3.41 -11.06
C PRO A 112 -3.70 3.57 -9.63
N LEU A 113 -2.93 3.09 -8.64
CA LEU A 113 -3.26 3.32 -7.24
C LEU A 113 -3.24 4.84 -7.04
N GLY A 114 -4.41 5.43 -6.78
CA GLY A 114 -4.50 6.82 -6.37
C GLY A 114 -3.56 7.05 -5.18
N ASP A 115 -2.87 8.18 -5.21
CA ASP A 115 -1.89 8.54 -4.20
C ASP A 115 -2.52 8.44 -2.81
N ILE A 116 -1.86 7.72 -1.91
CA ILE A 116 -2.16 7.81 -0.47
C ILE A 116 -1.64 9.19 -0.07
N ASP A 117 -2.51 10.20 -0.11
CA ASP A 117 -2.21 11.55 0.34
C ASP A 117 -2.02 11.53 1.85
N ILE A 118 -0.75 11.44 2.25
CA ILE A 118 -0.30 11.75 3.61
C ILE A 118 0.59 12.99 3.50
N GLU A 119 0.05 14.03 2.88
CA GLU A 119 0.52 15.41 3.05
C GLU A 119 -0.55 16.18 3.81
N ARG A 120 -0.61 15.97 5.13
CA ARG A 120 -1.17 16.95 6.07
C ARG A 120 -0.41 16.91 7.39
#